data_AF-A0A7C9K8R8-F1
#
_entry.id   AF-A0A7C9K8R8-F1
#
_cell.length_a   1.000
_cell.length_b   1.000
_cell.length_c   1.000
_cell.angle_alpha   90.00
_cell.angle_beta   90.00
_cell.angle_gamma   90.00
#
_symmetry.space_group_name_H-M   'P 1'
#
loop_
_entity.id
_entity.type
_entity.pdbx_description
1 polymer ?
#
loop_
_entity_poly.entity_id
_entity_poly.type
_entity_poly.pdbx_seq_one_letter_code
_entity_poly.pdbx_strand_id
1 'polypeptide(L)'
;MTANESESAVAVGDQVAQPTVTIDGKEYTLESLGQQGREQLQNLRVTDHELQRLQDQLAITQTARNTYARILAEVTKTVTPVK
;
A
#
# COMPACT_ATOMS: atom_id res chain seq x y z
N MET A 1 -60.82 13.85 -16.84
CA MET A 1 -61.34 12.49 -16.58
C MET A 1 -60.90 11.60 -17.74
N THR A 2 -60.38 10.40 -17.45
CA THR A 2 -59.89 9.33 -18.37
C THR A 2 -58.48 9.57 -18.96
N ALA A 3 -57.41 8.93 -18.45
CA ALA A 3 -56.88 7.54 -18.66
C ALA A 3 -55.81 7.54 -19.79
N ASN A 4 -54.50 7.39 -19.56
CA ASN A 4 -53.65 6.29 -19.05
C ASN A 4 -53.13 5.32 -20.16
N GLU A 5 -51.80 5.09 -20.12
CA GLU A 5 -50.93 4.00 -20.66
C GLU A 5 -50.51 3.96 -22.14
N SER A 6 -49.21 4.11 -22.37
CA SER A 6 -48.37 3.04 -22.96
C SER A 6 -46.87 3.33 -22.76
N GLU A 7 -46.18 2.34 -22.19
CA GLU A 7 -44.78 2.24 -21.76
C GLU A 7 -43.71 2.48 -22.85
N SER A 8 -42.50 2.88 -22.41
CA SER A 8 -41.16 2.36 -22.76
C SER A 8 -40.12 3.41 -22.31
N ALA A 9 -39.00 3.19 -21.63
CA ALA A 9 -38.28 2.00 -21.21
C ALA A 9 -37.38 2.37 -20.00
N VAL A 10 -37.06 1.34 -19.25
CA VAL A 10 -36.14 1.24 -18.11
C VAL A 10 -34.71 1.67 -18.46
N ALA A 11 -34.01 2.41 -17.57
CA ALA A 11 -32.53 2.42 -17.39
C ALA A 11 -32.13 3.61 -16.49
N VAL A 12 -31.40 3.54 -15.38
CA VAL A 12 -30.72 2.48 -14.62
C VAL A 12 -30.65 3.03 -13.19
N GLY A 13 -31.02 2.21 -12.20
CA GLY A 13 -30.90 2.56 -10.79
C GLY A 13 -29.44 2.80 -10.39
N ASP A 14 -29.25 3.77 -9.50
CA ASP A 14 -27.99 4.08 -8.84
C ASP A 14 -27.40 2.83 -8.18
N GLN A 15 -26.52 2.12 -8.89
CA GLN A 15 -25.74 1.01 -8.35
C GLN A 15 -24.59 1.64 -7.55
N VAL A 16 -24.81 1.84 -6.25
CA VAL A 16 -23.73 2.11 -5.30
C VAL A 16 -22.82 0.89 -5.30
N ALA A 17 -21.78 0.91 -6.14
CA ALA A 17 -20.77 -0.14 -6.16
C ALA A 17 -20.03 -0.11 -4.81
N GLN A 18 -20.37 -1.08 -3.96
CA GLN A 18 -19.73 -1.24 -2.66
C GLN A 18 -18.23 -1.50 -2.86
N PRO A 19 -17.34 -0.79 -2.14
CA PRO A 19 -15.90 -1.01 -2.27
C PRO A 19 -15.55 -2.45 -1.89
N THR A 20 -14.81 -3.12 -2.78
CA THR A 20 -14.34 -4.49 -2.59
C THR A 20 -12.82 -4.53 -2.36
N VAL A 21 -12.38 -5.59 -1.69
CA VAL A 21 -10.98 -5.95 -1.51
C VAL A 21 -10.79 -7.42 -1.89
N THR A 22 -9.68 -7.71 -2.57
CA THR A 22 -9.31 -9.09 -2.88
C THR A 22 -8.36 -9.62 -1.81
N ILE A 23 -8.73 -10.72 -1.16
CA ILE A 23 -7.93 -11.41 -0.15
C ILE A 23 -7.82 -12.88 -0.59
N ASP A 24 -6.60 -13.39 -0.76
CA ASP A 24 -6.33 -14.76 -1.23
C ASP A 24 -7.08 -15.14 -2.53
N GLY A 25 -7.17 -14.20 -3.46
CA GLY A 25 -7.84 -14.38 -4.76
C GLY A 25 -9.38 -14.40 -4.68
N LYS A 26 -9.97 -14.11 -3.53
CA LYS A 26 -11.42 -13.97 -3.35
C LYS A 26 -11.78 -12.52 -3.10
N GLU A 27 -12.88 -12.08 -3.70
CA GLU A 27 -13.38 -10.72 -3.58
C GLU A 27 -14.37 -10.61 -2.41
N TYR A 28 -14.15 -9.61 -1.56
CA TYR A 28 -14.96 -9.32 -0.37
C TYR A 28 -15.39 -7.86 -0.39
N THR A 29 -16.65 -7.58 -0.10
CA THR A 29 -17.09 -6.22 0.22
C THR A 29 -16.64 -5.86 1.64
N LEU A 30 -16.47 -4.57 1.94
CA LEU A 30 -16.17 -4.13 3.31
C LEU A 30 -17.22 -4.60 4.33
N GLU A 31 -18.48 -4.70 3.93
CA GLU A 31 -19.56 -5.22 4.78
C GLU A 31 -19.37 -6.71 5.08
N SER A 32 -19.02 -7.52 4.07
CA SER A 32 -18.81 -8.97 4.22
C SER A 32 -17.68 -9.36 5.17
N LEU A 33 -16.72 -8.45 5.40
CA LEU A 33 -15.60 -8.63 6.32
C LEU A 33 -15.98 -8.38 7.79
N GLY A 34 -17.12 -7.73 8.05
CA GLY A 34 -17.52 -7.32 9.39
C GLY A 34 -16.56 -6.32 10.04
N GLN A 35 -16.77 -6.03 11.32
CA GLN A 35 -15.95 -5.06 12.05
C GLN A 35 -14.49 -5.51 12.20
N GLN A 36 -14.29 -6.74 12.66
CA GLN A 36 -12.95 -7.28 12.91
C GLN A 36 -12.11 -7.34 11.62
N GLY A 37 -12.69 -7.77 10.49
CA GLY A 37 -11.96 -7.83 9.23
C GLY A 37 -11.54 -6.45 8.71
N ARG A 38 -12.41 -5.43 8.85
CA ARG A 38 -12.07 -4.04 8.50
C ARG A 38 -10.96 -3.48 9.40
N GLU A 39 -10.97 -3.80 10.69
CA GLU A 39 -9.88 -3.41 11.61
C GLU A 39 -8.55 -4.02 11.20
N GLN A 40 -8.52 -5.32 10.85
CA GLN A 40 -7.28 -5.95 10.39
C GLN A 40 -6.80 -5.39 9.05
N LEU A 41 -7.71 -5.08 8.12
CA LEU A 41 -7.37 -4.42 6.86
C LEU A 41 -6.72 -3.05 7.09
N GLN A 42 -7.23 -2.28 8.05
CA GLN A 42 -6.64 -0.99 8.42
C GLN A 42 -5.26 -1.16 9.05
N ASN A 43 -5.09 -2.13 9.96
CA ASN A 43 -3.80 -2.43 10.58
C ASN A 43 -2.76 -2.84 9.52
N LEU A 44 -3.14 -3.67 8.55
CA LEU A 44 -2.27 -4.07 7.45
C LEU A 44 -1.80 -2.86 6.63
N ARG A 45 -2.72 -1.98 6.21
CA ARG A 45 -2.36 -0.78 5.45
C ARG A 45 -1.35 0.09 6.19
N VAL A 46 -1.57 0.33 7.49
CA VAL A 46 -0.61 1.10 8.31
C VAL A 46 0.74 0.40 8.38
N THR A 47 0.74 -0.91 8.59
CA THR A 47 1.97 -1.71 8.65
C THR A 47 2.73 -1.68 7.33
N ASP A 48 2.04 -1.76 6.19
CA ASP A 48 2.64 -1.69 4.86
C ASP A 48 3.30 -0.33 4.61
N HIS A 49 2.64 0.76 5.03
CA HIS A 49 3.23 2.10 4.96
C HIS A 49 4.50 2.22 5.81
N GLU A 50 4.50 1.68 7.02
CA GLU A 50 5.69 1.68 7.87
C GLU A 50 6.81 0.81 7.30
N LEU A 51 6.47 -0.34 6.71
CA LEU A 51 7.44 -1.19 6.04
C LEU A 51 8.12 -0.46 4.88
N GLN A 52 7.35 0.25 4.06
CA GLN A 52 7.90 1.06 2.97
C GLN A 52 8.83 2.15 3.51
N ARG A 53 8.41 2.87 4.55
CA ARG A 53 9.25 3.91 5.19
C ARG A 53 10.58 3.36 5.69
N LEU A 54 10.57 2.17 6.30
CA LEU A 54 11.78 1.51 6.77
C LEU A 54 12.69 1.07 5.62
N GLN A 55 12.12 0.58 4.51
CA GLN A 55 12.88 0.24 3.30
C GLN A 55 13.56 1.48 2.70
N ASP A 56 12.88 2.63 2.67
CA ASP A 56 13.47 3.89 2.19
C ASP A 56 14.64 4.32 3.09
N GLN A 57 14.46 4.25 4.41
CA GLN A 57 15.53 4.55 5.37
C GLN A 57 16.73 3.61 5.23
N LEU A 58 16.46 2.32 4.98
CA LEU A 58 17.50 1.33 4.72
C LEU A 58 18.29 1.68 3.45
N ALA A 59 17.61 2.06 2.37
CA ALA A 59 18.26 2.43 1.10
C ALA A 59 19.17 3.66 1.26
N ILE A 60 18.70 4.69 1.96
CA ILE A 60 19.48 5.89 2.30
C ILE A 60 20.71 5.49 3.11
N THR A 61 20.52 4.70 4.17
CA THR A 61 21.59 4.29 5.07
C THR A 61 22.62 3.42 4.38
N GLN A 62 22.19 2.50 3.50
CA GLN A 62 23.08 1.66 2.71
C GLN A 62 23.95 2.49 1.77
N THR A 63 23.38 3.54 1.16
CA THR A 63 24.13 4.48 0.31
C THR A 63 25.20 5.20 1.11
N ALA A 64 24.85 5.77 2.27
CA ALA A 64 25.80 6.43 3.16
C ALA A 64 26.92 5.49 3.61
N ARG A 65 26.57 4.27 4.06
CA ARG A 65 27.53 3.23 4.46
C ARG A 65 28.52 2.92 3.34
N ASN A 66 28.01 2.72 2.11
CA ASN A 66 28.86 2.41 0.96
C ASN A 66 29.83 3.57 0.64
N THR A 67 29.35 4.82 0.73
CA THR A 67 30.19 6.01 0.55
C THR A 67 31.29 6.09 1.61
N TYR A 68 30.94 5.92 2.88
CA TYR A 68 31.92 5.95 3.97
C TYR A 68 32.95 4.83 3.85
N ALA A 69 32.55 3.62 3.44
CA ALA A 69 33.47 2.53 3.20
C ALA A 69 34.47 2.85 2.08
N ARG A 70 34.00 3.48 0.98
CA ARG A 70 34.89 3.93 -0.12
C ARG A 70 35.88 4.99 0.36
N ILE A 71 35.40 6.01 1.07
CA ILE A 71 36.27 7.07 1.62
C ILE A 71 37.32 6.47 2.54
N LEU A 72 36.91 5.58 3.45
CA LEU A 72 37.84 4.90 4.35
C LEU A 72 38.91 4.13 3.57
N ALA A 73 38.52 3.42 2.51
CA ALA A 73 39.46 2.71 1.64
C ALA A 73 40.45 3.63 0.90
N GLU A 74 40.07 4.88 0.63
CA GLU A 74 41.00 5.88 0.08
C GLU A 74 41.94 6.43 1.17
N VAL A 75 41.42 6.72 2.36
CA VAL A 75 42.21 7.18 3.51
C VAL A 75 43.26 6.14 3.90
N THR A 76 42.95 4.85 3.85
CA THR A 76 43.90 3.79 4.20
C THR A 76 45.10 3.70 3.25
N LYS A 77 45.03 4.31 2.04
CA LYS A 77 46.17 4.39 1.12
C LYS A 77 47.18 5.45 1.52
N THR A 78 46.77 6.47 2.27
CA THR A 78 47.61 7.62 2.63
C THR A 78 48.16 7.52 4.05
N VAL A 79 47.57 6.66 4.88
CA VAL A 79 48.04 6.40 6.25
C VAL A 79 48.92 5.16 6.30
N THR A 80 50.01 5.23 7.05
CA THR A 80 50.90 4.08 7.25
C THR A 80 50.28 3.13 8.28
N PRO A 81 50.10 1.83 7.97
CA PRO A 81 49.63 0.86 8.95
C PRO A 81 50.64 0.70 10.09
N VAL A 82 50.12 0.54 11.31
CA VAL A 82 50.92 0.49 12.54
C VAL A 82 51.44 -0.94 12.84
N LYS A 83 50.99 -1.95 12.09
CA LYS A 83 51.41 -3.35 12.23
C LYS A 83 51.42 -4.07 10.90
#